data_AF-A0A3N6BRV6-F1
#
_entry.id   AF-A0A3N6BRV6-F1
#
_cell.length_a   1.000
_cell.length_b   1.000
_cell.length_c   1.000
_cell.angle_alpha   90.00
_cell.angle_beta   90.00
_cell.angle_gamma   90.00
#
_symmetry.space_group_name_H-M   'P 1'
#
loop_
_entity.id
_entity.type
_entity.pdbx_description
1 polymer ?
#
loop_
_entity_poly.entity_id
_entity_poly.type
_entity_poly.pdbx_seq_one_letter_code
_entity_poly.pdbx_strand_id
1 'polypeptide(L)'
;MQPILTHEIEAVLRRYIEIQAEERRLEEEKRGLQVRLFQHLKDSPGREWHVTVDDRRIKVTHAETTRITYDEKLLAERLGDRYLDILTVDPKKLREREQMVQSYLRPILVQIGTPDREKIRRAIETGICSTDDFRGAFVKTGKPLIAVSVSGGEQAGQAWRSDR
;
A
#
# COMPACT_ATOMS: atom_id res chain seq x y z
N MET A 1 -18.91 -3.20 -24.75
CA MET A 1 -19.45 -4.58 -24.73
C MET A 1 -18.78 -5.31 -23.58
N GLN A 2 -19.55 -6.01 -22.74
CA GLN A 2 -18.98 -6.89 -21.72
C GLN A 2 -18.49 -8.19 -22.39
N PRO A 3 -17.38 -8.79 -21.92
CA PRO A 3 -16.96 -10.10 -22.41
C PRO A 3 -18.04 -11.14 -22.09
N ILE A 4 -18.32 -12.03 -23.06
CA ILE A 4 -19.20 -13.17 -22.83
C ILE A 4 -18.50 -14.10 -21.84
N LEU A 5 -19.18 -14.46 -20.76
CA LEU A 5 -18.67 -15.45 -19.81
C LEU A 5 -18.66 -16.81 -20.49
N THR A 6 -17.51 -17.20 -21.02
CA THR A 6 -17.29 -18.56 -21.53
C THR A 6 -17.03 -19.51 -20.36
N HIS A 7 -17.23 -20.81 -20.58
CA HIS A 7 -16.88 -21.83 -19.57
C HIS A 7 -15.41 -21.79 -19.15
N GLU A 8 -14.51 -21.41 -20.06
CA GLU A 8 -13.09 -21.23 -19.77
C GLU A 8 -12.85 -20.06 -18.80
N ILE A 9 -13.47 -18.89 -19.06
CA ILE A 9 -13.37 -17.73 -18.17
C ILE A 9 -14.00 -18.04 -16.81
N GLU A 10 -15.14 -18.73 -16.80
CA GLU A 10 -15.80 -19.15 -15.57
C GLU A 10 -14.92 -20.09 -14.71
N ALA A 11 -14.29 -21.08 -15.34
CA ALA A 11 -13.39 -22.01 -14.66
C ALA A 11 -12.16 -21.30 -14.06
N VAL A 12 -11.57 -20.35 -14.81
CA VAL A 12 -10.45 -19.54 -14.32
C VAL A 12 -10.87 -18.67 -13.14
N LEU A 13 -12.01 -17.98 -13.22
CA LEU A 13 -12.52 -17.14 -12.14
C LEU A 13 -12.85 -17.96 -10.88
N ARG A 14 -13.46 -19.14 -11.05
CA ARG A 14 -13.77 -20.04 -9.92
C ARG A 14 -12.49 -20.45 -9.19
N ARG A 15 -11.48 -20.91 -9.95
CA ARG A 15 -10.19 -21.29 -9.36
C ARG A 15 -9.49 -20.11 -8.68
N TYR A 16 -9.57 -18.93 -9.29
CA TYR A 16 -8.99 -17.72 -8.72
C TYR A 16 -9.64 -17.36 -7.37
N ILE A 17 -10.98 -17.44 -7.26
CA ILE A 17 -11.71 -17.16 -6.01
C ILE A 17 -11.37 -18.18 -4.91
N GLU A 18 -11.24 -19.47 -5.26
CA GLU A 18 -10.79 -20.51 -4.33
C GLU A 18 -9.40 -20.20 -3.77
N ILE A 19 -8.46 -19.82 -4.64
CA ILE A 19 -7.11 -19.43 -4.24
C ILE A 19 -7.16 -18.21 -3.32
N GLN A 20 -7.97 -17.20 -3.62
CA GLN A 20 -8.13 -16.04 -2.73
C GLN A 20 -8.68 -16.40 -1.35
N ALA A 21 -9.56 -17.40 -1.25
CA ALA A 21 -10.04 -17.89 0.04
C ALA A 21 -8.93 -18.62 0.81
N GLU A 22 -8.15 -19.46 0.12
CA GLU A 22 -7.02 -20.17 0.69
C GLU A 22 -5.90 -19.22 1.15
N GLU A 23 -5.55 -18.22 0.35
CA GLU A 23 -4.56 -17.20 0.70
C GLU A 23 -4.96 -16.44 1.97
N ARG A 24 -6.24 -16.05 2.09
CA ARG A 24 -6.75 -15.41 3.31
C ARG A 24 -6.61 -16.31 4.53
N ARG A 25 -7.00 -17.59 4.40
CA ARG A 25 -6.86 -18.58 5.47
C ARG A 25 -5.41 -18.75 5.90
N LEU A 26 -4.50 -18.90 4.94
CA LEU A 26 -3.06 -19.04 5.19
C LEU A 26 -2.46 -17.78 5.82
N GLU A 27 -2.92 -16.59 5.42
CA GLU A 27 -2.48 -15.33 6.01
C GLU A 27 -2.95 -15.19 7.45
N GLU A 28 -4.20 -15.56 7.75
CA GLU A 28 -4.74 -15.62 9.11
C GLU A 28 -3.98 -16.62 9.97
N GLU A 29 -3.73 -17.83 9.47
CA GLU A 29 -2.96 -18.86 10.16
C GLU A 29 -1.53 -18.38 10.45
N LYS A 30 -0.84 -17.84 9.43
CA LYS A 30 0.51 -17.27 9.57
C LYS A 30 0.52 -16.16 10.61
N ARG A 31 -0.48 -15.28 10.62
CA ARG A 31 -0.60 -14.21 11.62
C ARG A 31 -0.81 -14.79 13.03
N GLY A 32 -1.63 -15.83 13.16
CA GLY A 32 -1.80 -16.56 14.42
C GLY A 32 -0.48 -17.15 14.94
N LEU A 33 0.30 -17.77 14.06
CA LEU A 33 1.63 -18.31 14.39
C LEU A 33 2.60 -17.20 14.81
N GLN A 34 2.60 -16.06 14.13
CA GLN A 34 3.44 -14.91 14.49
C GLN A 34 3.11 -14.36 15.88
N VAL A 35 1.81 -14.24 16.21
CA VAL A 35 1.38 -13.78 17.55
C VAL A 35 1.84 -14.76 18.63
N ARG A 36 1.64 -16.06 18.41
CA ARG A 36 2.10 -17.09 19.35
C ARG A 36 3.62 -17.05 19.53
N LEU A 37 4.37 -16.97 18.44
CA LEU A 37 5.84 -16.89 18.47
C LEU A 37 6.30 -15.62 19.22
N PHE A 38 5.66 -14.48 18.97
CA PHE A 38 5.95 -13.25 19.70
C PHE A 38 5.68 -13.39 21.20
N GLN A 39 4.55 -13.98 21.60
CA GLN A 39 4.22 -14.21 23.01
C GLN A 39 5.25 -15.08 23.74
N HIS A 40 5.85 -16.05 23.06
CA HIS A 40 6.93 -16.87 23.62
C HIS A 40 8.26 -16.12 23.72
N LEU A 41 8.53 -15.21 22.79
CA LEU A 41 9.82 -14.52 22.69
C LEU A 41 9.86 -13.16 23.39
N LYS A 42 8.71 -12.56 23.73
CA LYS A 42 8.65 -11.19 24.30
C LYS A 42 9.50 -11.00 25.57
N ASP A 43 9.63 -12.04 26.39
CA ASP A 43 10.39 -12.02 27.65
C ASP A 43 11.81 -12.59 27.49
N SER A 44 12.17 -13.04 26.27
CA SER A 44 13.50 -13.59 25.98
C SER A 44 14.52 -12.48 25.76
N PRO A 45 15.77 -12.65 26.24
CA PRO A 45 16.84 -11.68 25.99
C PRO A 45 17.26 -11.66 24.53
N GLY A 46 17.43 -10.45 23.98
CA GLY A 46 17.80 -10.22 22.58
C GLY A 46 16.58 -10.03 21.66
N ARG A 47 16.78 -9.33 20.53
CA ARG A 47 15.72 -9.06 19.53
C ARG A 47 15.77 -9.98 18.32
N GLU A 48 16.82 -10.79 18.23
CA GLU A 48 17.17 -11.58 17.05
C GLU A 48 17.65 -12.96 17.45
N TRP A 49 17.07 -13.98 16.84
CA TRP A 49 17.37 -15.39 17.06
C TRP A 49 17.64 -16.07 15.72
N HIS A 50 18.71 -16.87 15.67
CA HIS A 50 19.05 -17.71 14.52
C HIS A 50 18.85 -19.16 14.92
N VAL A 51 17.91 -19.84 14.28
CA VAL A 51 17.57 -21.24 14.59
C VAL A 51 17.54 -22.06 13.30
N THR A 52 17.79 -23.37 13.40
CA THR A 52 17.63 -24.29 12.28
C THR A 52 16.40 -25.15 12.53
N VAL A 53 15.47 -25.18 11.58
CA VAL A 53 14.28 -26.05 11.60
C VAL A 53 14.23 -26.78 10.26
N ASP A 54 14.20 -28.11 10.28
CA ASP A 54 14.19 -28.96 9.07
C ASP A 54 15.24 -28.54 8.03
N ASP A 55 16.50 -28.44 8.45
CA ASP A 55 17.65 -28.02 7.64
C ASP A 55 17.58 -26.60 7.05
N ARG A 56 16.61 -25.79 7.49
CA ARG A 56 16.49 -24.38 7.11
C ARG A 56 16.94 -23.48 8.24
N ARG A 57 17.93 -22.64 7.96
CA ARG A 57 18.33 -21.57 8.88
C ARG A 57 17.30 -20.44 8.80
N ILE A 58 16.63 -20.19 9.92
CA ILE A 58 15.61 -19.18 10.09
C ILE A 58 16.16 -18.09 10.99
N LYS A 59 16.06 -16.84 10.53
CA LYS A 59 16.24 -15.65 11.34
C LYS A 59 14.88 -15.20 11.86
N VAL A 60 14.70 -15.21 13.17
CA VAL A 60 13.53 -14.68 13.86
C VAL A 60 13.92 -13.36 14.49
N THR A 61 13.26 -12.28 14.09
CA THR A 61 13.41 -10.98 14.73
C THR A 61 12.08 -10.61 15.38
N HIS A 62 12.10 -10.30 16.67
CA HIS A 62 10.94 -9.77 17.37
C HIS A 62 11.27 -8.40 17.97
N ALA A 63 10.39 -7.45 17.73
CA ALA A 63 10.45 -6.13 18.32
C ALA A 63 9.03 -5.74 18.74
N GLU A 64 8.87 -5.32 19.99
CA GLU A 64 7.67 -4.62 20.40
C GLU A 64 7.83 -3.16 19.95
N THR A 65 7.08 -2.76 18.94
CA THR A 65 7.03 -1.36 18.51
C THR A 65 5.81 -0.73 19.14
N THR A 66 6.01 0.11 20.16
CA THR A 66 4.95 0.96 20.68
C THR A 66 4.56 1.98 19.62
N ARG A 67 3.31 1.91 19.14
CA ARG A 67 2.77 2.94 18.28
C ARG A 67 2.37 4.14 19.14
N ILE A 68 3.19 5.18 19.11
CA ILE A 68 2.86 6.46 19.77
C ILE A 68 2.11 7.33 18.76
N THR A 69 0.92 7.78 19.13
CA THR A 69 0.16 8.78 18.38
C THR A 69 0.21 10.07 19.16
N TYR A 70 0.65 11.15 18.52
CA TYR A 70 0.78 12.46 19.17
C TYR A 70 -0.40 13.35 18.83
N ASP A 71 -0.86 14.14 19.81
CA ASP A 71 -1.73 15.28 19.55
C ASP A 71 -0.88 16.45 19.04
N GLU A 72 -0.89 16.63 17.72
CA GLU A 72 -0.10 17.67 17.04
C GLU A 72 -0.48 19.08 17.47
N LYS A 73 -1.76 19.35 17.77
CA LYS A 73 -2.20 20.69 18.17
C LYS A 73 -1.67 21.03 19.55
N LEU A 74 -1.85 20.12 20.51
CA LEU A 74 -1.34 20.29 21.86
C LEU A 74 0.19 20.36 21.89
N LEU A 75 0.88 19.59 21.03
CA LEU A 75 2.34 19.69 20.89
C LEU A 75 2.79 21.03 20.34
N ALA A 76 2.14 21.53 19.29
CA ALA A 76 2.46 22.83 18.71
C ALA A 76 2.29 23.95 19.75
N GLU A 77 1.20 23.93 20.52
CA GLU A 77 0.94 24.89 21.60
C GLU A 77 2.02 24.85 22.70
N ARG A 78 2.44 23.65 23.12
CA ARG A 78 3.42 23.48 24.21
C ARG A 78 4.86 23.76 23.79
N LEU A 79 5.21 23.43 22.56
CA LEU A 79 6.58 23.54 22.07
C LEU A 79 6.87 24.89 21.42
N GLY A 80 5.85 25.59 20.92
CA GLY A 80 6.01 26.84 20.19
C GLY A 80 6.93 26.63 18.98
N ASP A 81 7.91 27.51 18.81
CA ASP A 81 8.85 27.45 17.67
C ASP A 81 9.66 26.15 17.61
N ARG A 82 9.95 25.53 18.77
CA ARG A 82 10.67 24.25 18.85
C ARG A 82 9.89 23.09 18.23
N TYR A 83 8.59 23.28 17.96
CA TYR A 83 7.80 22.29 17.25
C TYR A 83 8.37 22.01 15.86
N LEU A 84 8.93 23.02 15.18
CA LEU A 84 9.49 22.86 13.84
C LEU A 84 10.68 21.90 13.81
N ASP A 85 11.48 21.87 14.88
CA ASP A 85 12.68 21.02 14.97
C ASP A 85 12.37 19.52 15.04
N ILE A 86 11.15 19.16 15.45
CA ILE A 86 10.71 17.77 15.56
C ILE A 86 9.83 17.32 14.38
N LEU A 87 9.48 18.23 13.48
CA LEU A 87 8.72 17.90 12.29
C LEU A 87 9.62 17.24 11.24
N THR A 88 9.04 16.29 10.52
CA THR A 88 9.61 15.74 9.29
C THR A 88 8.61 15.88 8.16
N VAL A 89 9.07 15.70 6.92
CA VAL A 89 8.19 15.74 5.76
C VAL A 89 7.20 14.59 5.84
N ASP A 90 5.91 14.92 5.95
CA ASP A 90 4.81 13.97 5.85
C ASP A 90 4.35 13.86 4.38
N PRO A 91 4.56 12.71 3.71
CA PRO A 91 4.19 12.54 2.30
C PRO A 91 2.69 12.67 2.02
N LYS A 92 1.83 12.45 3.03
CA LYS A 92 0.38 12.62 2.89
C LYS A 92 0.04 14.11 2.90
N LYS A 93 0.48 14.86 3.93
CA LYS A 93 0.26 16.31 4.02
C LYS A 93 0.91 17.07 2.87
N LEU A 94 2.08 16.61 2.41
CA LEU A 94 2.77 17.16 1.24
C LEU A 94 1.91 17.05 -0.03
N ARG A 95 1.29 15.89 -0.27
CA ARG A 95 0.38 15.66 -1.41
C ARG A 95 -0.89 16.48 -1.29
N GLU A 96 -1.49 16.56 -0.10
CA GLU A 96 -2.68 17.39 0.16
C GLU A 96 -2.43 18.89 -0.09
N ARG A 97 -1.17 19.32 0.02
CA ARG A 97 -0.73 20.71 -0.22
C ARG A 97 0.15 20.85 -1.46
N GLU A 98 0.07 19.93 -2.41
CA GLU A 98 1.00 19.86 -3.56
C GLU A 98 1.11 21.20 -4.31
N GLN A 99 -0.01 21.84 -4.64
CA GLN A 99 -0.02 23.12 -5.36
C GLN A 99 0.78 24.22 -4.64
N MET A 100 0.65 24.28 -3.31
CA MET A 100 1.37 25.25 -2.49
C MET A 100 2.86 24.93 -2.46
N VAL A 101 3.23 23.66 -2.34
CA VAL A 101 4.63 23.23 -2.19
C VAL A 101 5.38 23.23 -3.53
N GLN A 102 4.67 23.05 -4.65
CA GLN A 102 5.26 22.96 -5.98
C GLN A 102 6.09 24.20 -6.35
N SER A 103 5.67 25.40 -5.94
CA SER A 103 6.42 26.64 -6.20
C SER A 103 7.79 26.65 -5.49
N TYR A 104 7.86 26.12 -4.28
CA TYR A 104 9.09 25.99 -3.50
C TYR A 104 10.01 24.89 -4.03
N LEU A 105 9.46 23.82 -4.60
CA LEU A 105 10.24 22.72 -5.18
C LEU A 105 10.77 23.03 -6.59
N ARG A 106 10.20 24.02 -7.28
CA ARG A 106 10.55 24.35 -8.67
C ARG A 106 12.06 24.55 -8.92
N PRO A 107 12.82 25.24 -8.06
CA PRO A 107 14.26 25.44 -8.27
C PRO A 107 15.09 24.15 -8.23
N ILE A 108 14.60 23.11 -7.56
CA ILE A 108 15.33 21.85 -7.33
C ILE A 108 14.76 20.66 -8.11
N LEU A 109 13.68 20.88 -8.89
CA LEU A 109 12.92 19.79 -9.52
C LEU A 109 13.75 18.93 -10.48
N VAL A 110 14.83 19.47 -11.06
CA VAL A 110 15.77 18.71 -11.91
C VAL A 110 16.48 17.59 -11.13
N GLN A 111 16.68 17.78 -9.82
CA GLN A 111 17.41 16.82 -8.97
C GLN A 111 16.50 15.76 -8.34
N ILE A 112 15.25 16.13 -8.06
CA ILE A 112 14.30 15.27 -7.32
C ILE A 112 13.12 14.78 -8.17
N GLY A 113 12.96 15.32 -9.37
CA GLY A 113 11.83 15.07 -10.24
C GLY A 113 11.99 13.80 -11.06
N THR A 114 10.85 13.23 -11.47
CA THR A 114 10.77 12.19 -12.48
C THR A 114 9.73 12.63 -13.51
N PRO A 115 9.95 12.39 -14.82
CA PRO A 115 8.96 12.71 -15.83
C PRO A 115 7.61 12.02 -15.52
N ASP A 116 6.53 12.81 -15.48
CA ASP A 116 5.18 12.33 -15.21
C ASP A 116 4.37 12.23 -16.51
N ARG A 117 3.66 11.11 -16.68
CA ARG A 117 2.91 10.81 -17.91
C ARG A 117 1.83 11.84 -18.20
N GLU A 118 1.06 12.24 -17.18
CA GLU A 118 -0.03 13.20 -17.39
C GLU A 118 0.49 14.61 -17.66
N LYS A 119 1.58 15.01 -16.99
CA LYS A 119 2.25 16.30 -17.29
C LYS A 119 2.84 16.33 -18.70
N ILE A 120 3.46 15.24 -19.16
CA ILE A 120 3.95 15.11 -20.54
C ILE A 120 2.78 15.19 -21.54
N ARG A 121 1.71 14.43 -21.30
CA ARG A 121 0.52 14.44 -22.17
C ARG A 121 -0.05 15.85 -22.32
N ARG A 122 -0.24 16.56 -21.20
CA ARG A 122 -0.71 17.95 -21.22
C ARG A 122 0.27 18.87 -21.94
N ALA A 123 1.57 18.73 -21.69
CA ALA A 123 2.58 19.56 -22.34
C ALA A 123 2.56 19.40 -23.88
N ILE A 124 2.32 18.19 -24.38
CA ILE A 124 2.12 17.92 -25.81
C ILE A 124 0.81 18.53 -26.31
N GLU A 125 -0.30 18.32 -25.59
CA GLU A 125 -1.62 18.89 -25.93
C GLU A 125 -1.59 20.43 -25.98
N THR A 126 -0.78 21.07 -25.12
CA THR A 126 -0.62 22.52 -25.07
C THR A 126 0.50 23.06 -25.97
N GLY A 127 1.24 22.20 -26.68
CA GLY A 127 2.32 22.60 -27.58
C GLY A 127 3.61 23.09 -26.89
N ILE A 128 3.80 22.79 -25.60
CA ILE A 128 5.04 23.08 -24.86
C ILE A 128 6.18 22.18 -25.35
N CYS A 129 5.85 20.94 -25.70
CA CYS A 129 6.75 19.98 -26.32
C CYS A 129 5.99 19.21 -27.41
N SER A 130 6.73 18.54 -28.28
CA SER A 130 6.23 17.68 -29.34
C SER A 130 6.46 16.21 -28.99
N THR A 131 5.82 15.29 -29.72
CA THR A 131 6.09 13.86 -29.60
C THR A 131 7.52 13.50 -30.01
N ASP A 132 8.12 14.27 -30.93
CA ASP A 132 9.47 14.03 -31.43
C ASP A 132 10.54 14.32 -30.36
N ASP A 133 10.27 15.23 -29.42
CA ASP A 133 11.17 15.55 -28.30
C ASP A 133 11.42 14.34 -27.38
N PHE A 134 10.53 13.34 -27.40
CA PHE A 134 10.64 12.13 -26.60
C PHE A 134 11.14 10.91 -27.39
N ARG A 135 11.46 11.08 -28.69
CA ARG A 135 11.85 9.96 -29.56
C ARG A 135 13.16 9.33 -29.09
N GLY A 136 13.12 8.04 -28.76
CA GLY A 136 14.28 7.29 -28.25
C GLY A 136 14.55 7.50 -26.75
N ALA A 137 13.73 8.28 -26.04
CA ALA A 137 13.90 8.58 -24.62
C ALA A 137 12.97 7.77 -23.69
N PHE A 138 12.29 6.73 -24.19
CA PHE A 138 11.44 5.87 -23.38
C PHE A 138 11.45 4.41 -23.86
N VAL A 139 11.15 3.51 -22.93
CA VAL A 139 10.91 2.08 -23.19
C VAL A 139 9.47 1.76 -22.79
N LYS A 140 8.70 1.15 -23.70
CA LYS A 140 7.32 0.76 -23.43
C LYS A 140 7.26 -0.71 -23.03
N THR A 141 7.02 -0.99 -21.76
CA THR A 141 6.74 -2.35 -21.25
C THR A 141 5.27 -2.48 -20.87
N GLY A 142 4.54 -3.36 -21.52
CA GLY A 142 3.17 -3.71 -21.12
C GLY A 142 3.20 -4.82 -20.08
N LYS A 143 2.59 -4.61 -18.91
CA LYS A 143 2.30 -5.68 -17.95
C LYS A 143 0.79 -5.95 -17.97
N PRO A 144 0.34 -7.18 -18.25
CA PRO A 144 -1.08 -7.50 -18.10
C PRO A 144 -1.46 -7.34 -16.63
N LEU A 145 -2.48 -6.53 -16.36
CA LEU A 145 -3.05 -6.33 -15.03
C LEU A 145 -4.49 -6.85 -15.06
N ILE A 146 -4.77 -7.87 -14.27
CA ILE A 146 -6.12 -8.36 -14.00
C ILE A 146 -6.33 -8.22 -12.50
N ALA A 147 -7.35 -7.45 -12.10
CA ALA A 147 -7.79 -7.35 -10.73
C ALA A 147 -9.16 -8.01 -10.62
N VAL A 148 -9.27 -9.04 -9.78
CA VAL A 148 -10.53 -9.73 -9.48
C VAL A 148 -10.83 -9.52 -8.00
N SER A 149 -11.97 -8.88 -7.74
CA SER A 149 -12.50 -8.63 -6.40
C SER A 149 -13.93 -9.15 -6.33
N VAL A 150 -14.27 -9.85 -5.26
CA VAL A 150 -15.66 -10.23 -4.97
C VAL A 150 -16.37 -9.01 -4.39
N SER A 151 -17.30 -8.43 -5.14
CA SER A 151 -18.19 -7.38 -4.65
C SER A 151 -19.13 -8.01 -3.60
N GLY A 152 -19.10 -7.53 -2.36
CA GLY A 152 -20.07 -7.95 -1.35
C GLY A 152 -21.47 -7.56 -1.80
N GLY A 153 -22.28 -8.55 -2.19
CA GLY A 153 -23.70 -8.36 -2.41
C GLY A 153 -24.43 -8.38 -1.08
N GLU A 154 -25.16 -7.30 -0.77
CA GLU A 154 -26.21 -7.30 0.24
C GLU A 154 -27.21 -8.43 -0.03
N GLN A 155 -27.08 -9.54 0.70
CA GLN A 155 -28.18 -10.44 1.02
C GLN A 155 -28.03 -10.91 2.47
N ALA A 156 -28.44 -10.04 3.40
CA ALA A 156 -28.81 -10.41 4.76
C ALA A 156 -30.01 -9.56 5.19
N GLY A 157 -31.12 -9.73 4.45
CA GLY A 157 -32.40 -9.10 4.74
C GLY A 157 -33.54 -10.00 4.29
N GLN A 158 -33.85 -11.03 5.09
CA GLN A 158 -35.21 -11.56 5.37
C GLN A 158 -35.15 -12.98 5.93
N ALA A 159 -35.26 -13.08 7.25
CA ALA A 159 -35.81 -14.16 8.09
C ALA A 159 -35.25 -13.85 9.49
N TRP A 160 -35.98 -13.37 10.48
CA TRP A 160 -37.22 -13.90 11.04
C TRP A 160 -38.01 -12.77 11.74
N ARG A 161 -39.33 -12.72 11.47
CA ARG A 161 -40.36 -12.24 12.41
C ARG A 161 -41.21 -13.44 12.80
N SER A 162 -41.79 -13.38 14.01
CA SER A 162 -42.64 -14.36 14.71
C SER A 162 -41.87 -15.55 15.33
N ASP A 163 -42.02 -15.92 16.60
CA ASP A 163 -43.08 -15.66 17.59
C ASP A 163 -42.54 -15.75 19.04
N ARG A 164 -43.29 -15.08 19.93
CA ARG A 164 -43.33 -15.09 21.41
C ARG A 164 -42.51 -14.04 22.16
#